data_AF-A0A8J3FWY5-F1
#
_entry.id   AF-A0A8J3FWY5-F1
#
_cell.length_a   1.000
_cell.length_b   1.000
_cell.length_c   1.000
_cell.angle_alpha   90.00
_cell.angle_beta   90.00
_cell.angle_gamma   90.00
#
_symmetry.space_group_name_H-M   'P 1'
#
loop_
_entity.id
_entity.type
_entity.pdbx_description
1 polymer ?
#
loop_
_entity_poly.entity_id
_entity_poly.type
_entity_poly.pdbx_seq_one_letter_code
_entity_poly.pdbx_strand_id
1 'polypeptide(L)'
;MQVAGWHVELEFDEDESHTRAAALLRLRDGTELRARGRATRDPRDPNEPRIGEELAGARALLDLAQQLMAKAGAEVRDLERV
;
A
#
# COMPACT_ATOMS: atom_id res chain seq x y z
N MET A 1 15.41 9.23 -22.79
CA MET A 1 14.95 9.17 -21.38
C MET A 1 14.77 7.70 -21.02
N GLN A 2 15.41 7.23 -19.95
CA GLN A 2 15.17 5.89 -19.43
C GLN A 2 14.07 5.96 -18.37
N VAL A 3 12.98 5.20 -18.54
CA VAL A 3 11.89 5.16 -17.56
C VAL A 3 12.33 4.29 -16.37
N ALA A 4 12.13 4.81 -15.16
CA ALA A 4 12.27 4.00 -13.97
C ALA A 4 10.96 3.26 -13.68
N GLY A 5 10.98 1.92 -13.79
CA GLY A 5 9.84 1.07 -13.45
C GLY A 5 9.93 0.56 -12.02
N TRP A 6 8.82 0.65 -11.28
CA TRP A 6 8.61 0.03 -9.96
C TRP A 6 7.40 -0.89 -10.02
N HIS A 7 7.38 -1.91 -9.17
CA HIS A 7 6.26 -2.83 -9.02
C HIS A 7 5.80 -2.81 -7.56
N VAL A 8 4.48 -2.77 -7.37
CA VAL A 8 3.85 -3.01 -6.08
C VAL A 8 3.15 -4.35 -6.16
N GLU A 9 3.53 -5.28 -5.29
CA GLU A 9 2.83 -6.55 -5.10
C GLU A 9 1.67 -6.30 -4.13
N LEU A 10 0.43 -6.66 -4.52
CA LEU A 10 -0.74 -6.62 -3.65
C LEU A 10 -1.34 -8.02 -3.56
N GLU A 11 -1.62 -8.44 -2.33
CA GLU A 11 -2.33 -9.67 -2.02
C GLU A 11 -3.55 -9.35 -1.15
N PHE A 12 -4.62 -10.13 -1.36
CA PHE A 12 -5.89 -9.97 -0.66
C PHE A 12 -6.26 -11.25 0.09
N ASP A 13 -6.83 -11.07 1.27
CA ASP A 13 -7.41 -12.13 2.12
C ASP A 13 -8.83 -11.68 2.50
N GLU A 14 -9.83 -12.46 2.09
CA GLU A 14 -11.24 -12.08 2.15
C GLU A 14 -12.09 -13.14 2.88
N ASP A 15 -13.00 -12.65 3.73
CA ASP A 15 -14.10 -13.43 4.29
C ASP A 15 -15.46 -12.79 3.96
N GLU A 16 -16.55 -13.35 4.49
CA GLU A 16 -17.91 -12.87 4.22
C GLU A 16 -18.16 -11.40 4.56
N SER A 17 -17.33 -10.73 5.33
CA SER A 17 -17.54 -9.34 5.76
C SER A 17 -16.27 -8.50 5.85
N HIS A 18 -15.09 -9.10 5.74
CA HIS A 18 -13.81 -8.43 5.84
C HIS A 18 -12.94 -8.71 4.62
N THR A 19 -12.35 -7.65 4.10
CA THR A 19 -11.25 -7.73 3.14
C THR A 19 -9.99 -7.18 3.79
N ARG A 20 -8.87 -7.87 3.61
CA ARG A 20 -7.54 -7.43 4.04
C ARG A 20 -6.64 -7.36 2.82
N ALA A 21 -5.82 -6.33 2.74
CA ALA A 21 -4.82 -6.15 1.71
C ALA A 21 -3.43 -6.06 2.35
N ALA A 22 -2.44 -6.69 1.74
CA ALA A 22 -1.02 -6.49 2.02
C ALA A 22 -0.33 -5.98 0.76
N ALA A 23 0.47 -4.92 0.89
CA ALA A 23 1.23 -4.34 -0.21
C ALA A 23 2.73 -4.40 0.08
N LEU A 24 3.54 -4.74 -0.93
CA LEU A 24 5.00 -4.73 -0.90
C LEU A 24 5.55 -3.92 -2.06
N LEU A 25 6.42 -2.96 -1.77
CA LEU A 25 7.22 -2.22 -2.75
C LEU A 25 8.70 -2.46 -2.50
N ARG A 26 9.43 -2.87 -3.54
CA ARG A 26 10.88 -3.00 -3.53
C ARG A 26 11.52 -1.86 -4.33
N LEU A 27 12.30 -1.03 -3.65
CA LEU A 27 13.05 0.07 -4.26
C LEU A 27 14.41 -0.40 -4.77
N ARG A 28 15.04 0.43 -5.62
CA ARG A 28 16.33 0.12 -6.27
C ARG A 28 17.50 0.05 -5.30
N ASP A 29 17.41 0.74 -4.18
CA ASP A 29 18.41 0.72 -3.10
C ASP A 29 18.28 -0.53 -2.20
N GLY A 30 17.37 -1.45 -2.53
CA GLY A 30 17.10 -2.66 -1.75
C GLY A 30 16.09 -2.45 -0.61
N THR A 31 15.58 -1.24 -0.41
CA THR A 31 14.55 -0.98 0.62
C THR A 31 13.25 -1.68 0.25
N GLU A 32 12.68 -2.40 1.22
CA GLU A 32 11.33 -2.95 1.13
C GLU A 32 10.38 -2.12 2.00
N LEU A 33 9.30 -1.61 1.39
CA LEU A 33 8.19 -0.97 2.10
C LEU A 33 7.00 -1.93 2.11
N ARG A 34 6.39 -2.11 3.28
CA ARG A 34 5.26 -3.01 3.49
C ARG A 34 4.11 -2.26 4.11
N ALA A 35 2.94 -2.38 3.52
CA ALA A 35 1.74 -1.69 3.97
C ALA A 35 0.56 -2.66 4.09
N ARG A 36 -0.44 -2.27 4.87
CA ARG A 36 -1.65 -3.07 5.06
C ARG A 36 -2.89 -2.20 4.95
N GLY A 37 -3.95 -2.76 4.39
CA GLY A 37 -5.26 -2.16 4.32
C GLY A 37 -6.33 -3.13 4.75
N ARG A 38 -7.47 -2.61 5.21
CA ARG A 38 -8.63 -3.42 5.58
C ARG A 38 -9.90 -2.73 5.16
N ALA A 39 -10.93 -3.48 4.81
CA ALA A 39 -12.29 -3.02 4.62
C ALA A 39 -13.24 -3.96 5.35
N THR A 40 -14.34 -3.41 5.85
CA THR A 40 -15.42 -4.16 6.49
C THR A 40 -16.72 -3.74 5.81
N ARG A 41 -17.49 -4.72 5.33
CA ARG A 41 -18.81 -4.51 4.75
C ARG A 41 -19.81 -4.22 5.86
N ASP A 42 -20.69 -3.23 5.68
CA ASP A 42 -21.86 -3.09 6.56
C ASP A 42 -22.79 -4.30 6.36
N PRO A 43 -23.38 -4.88 7.42
CA PRO A 43 -24.30 -6.00 7.28
C PRO A 43 -25.53 -5.72 6.39
N ARG A 44 -25.87 -4.45 6.19
CA ARG A 44 -26.99 -4.01 5.33
C ARG A 44 -26.59 -3.83 3.87
N ASP A 45 -25.30 -3.79 3.56
CA ASP A 45 -24.81 -3.61 2.20
C ASP A 45 -24.86 -4.94 1.42
N PRO A 46 -25.09 -4.90 0.09
CA PRO A 46 -24.98 -6.08 -0.76
C PRO A 46 -23.61 -6.75 -0.64
N ASN A 47 -23.58 -8.08 -0.74
CA ASN A 47 -22.34 -8.84 -0.76
C ASN A 47 -21.62 -8.69 -2.12
N GLU A 48 -20.87 -7.59 -2.28
CA GLU A 48 -20.02 -7.30 -3.44
C GLU A 48 -18.54 -7.26 -3.01
N PRO A 49 -17.81 -8.40 -3.10
CA PRO A 49 -16.43 -8.51 -2.64
C PRO A 49 -15.47 -7.48 -3.27
N ARG A 50 -15.67 -7.15 -4.55
CA ARG A 50 -14.82 -6.21 -5.30
C ARG A 50 -14.68 -4.85 -4.61
N ILE A 51 -15.73 -4.36 -3.94
CA ILE A 51 -15.68 -3.08 -3.20
C ILE A 51 -14.73 -3.19 -2.00
N GLY A 52 -14.74 -4.34 -1.31
CA GLY A 52 -13.82 -4.62 -0.21
C GLY A 52 -12.36 -4.64 -0.68
N GLU A 53 -12.08 -5.31 -1.81
CA GLU A 53 -10.76 -5.32 -2.46
C GLU A 53 -10.29 -3.91 -2.81
N GLU A 54 -11.12 -3.13 -3.51
CA GLU A 54 -10.77 -1.76 -3.90
C GLU A 54 -10.47 -0.88 -2.69
N LEU A 55 -11.30 -0.95 -1.64
CA LEU A 55 -11.11 -0.14 -0.43
C LEU A 55 -9.90 -0.58 0.39
N ALA A 56 -9.72 -1.87 0.61
CA ALA A 56 -8.56 -2.39 1.33
C ALA A 56 -7.27 -2.11 0.56
N GLY A 57 -7.27 -2.31 -0.76
CA GLY A 57 -6.14 -2.02 -1.65
C GLY A 57 -5.78 -0.54 -1.64
N ALA A 58 -6.76 0.35 -1.79
CA ALA A 58 -6.54 1.80 -1.72
C ALA A 58 -5.94 2.23 -0.38
N ARG A 59 -6.40 1.64 0.75
CA ARG A 59 -5.86 1.92 2.08
C ARG A 59 -4.41 1.43 2.22
N ALA A 60 -4.09 0.24 1.72
CA ALA A 60 -2.72 -0.25 1.70
C ALA A 60 -1.80 0.63 0.84
N LEU A 61 -2.27 1.07 -0.34
CA LEU A 61 -1.53 1.95 -1.22
C LEU A 61 -1.31 3.35 -0.62
N LEU A 62 -2.29 3.88 0.11
CA LEU A 62 -2.16 5.17 0.79
C LEU A 62 -1.08 5.11 1.89
N ASP A 63 -1.11 4.06 2.72
CA ASP A 63 -0.06 3.81 3.73
C ASP A 63 1.32 3.67 3.07
N LEU A 64 1.42 2.88 1.99
CA LEU A 64 2.65 2.74 1.22
C LEU A 64 3.19 4.08 0.69
N ALA A 65 2.30 4.93 0.17
CA ALA A 65 2.66 6.27 -0.30
C ALA A 65 3.18 7.15 0.85
N GLN A 66 2.55 7.09 2.02
CA GLN A 66 2.99 7.81 3.22
C GLN A 66 4.37 7.34 3.68
N GLN A 67 4.62 6.04 3.71
CA GLN A 67 5.93 5.48 4.05
C GLN A 67 7.02 5.92 3.06
N LEU A 68 6.70 5.90 1.76
CA LEU A 68 7.64 6.33 0.72
C LEU A 68 7.99 7.83 0.86
N MET A 69 7.00 8.69 1.09
CA MET A 69 7.24 10.11 1.37
C MET A 69 8.08 10.32 2.63
N ALA A 70 7.82 9.55 3.70
CA ALA A 70 8.60 9.63 4.93
C ALA A 70 10.07 9.22 4.73
N LYS A 71 10.31 8.14 3.97
CA LYS A 71 11.67 7.69 3.60
C LYS A 71 12.41 8.77 2.81
N ALA A 72 11.81 9.24 1.72
CA ALA A 72 12.42 10.28 0.88
C ALA A 72 12.72 11.56 1.67
N GLY A 73 11.79 11.97 2.54
CA GLY A 73 12.00 13.11 3.44
C GLY A 73 13.13 12.91 4.44
N ALA A 74 13.37 11.68 4.91
CA ALA A 74 14.52 11.36 5.75
C ALA A 74 15.84 11.48 4.99
N GLU A 75 15.91 10.94 3.77
CA GLU A 75 17.10 11.01 2.92
C GLU A 75 17.49 12.44 2.57
N VAL A 76 16.50 13.29 2.26
CA VAL A 76 16.75 14.73 2.02
C VAL A 76 17.39 15.39 3.25
N ARG A 77 16.85 15.13 4.45
CA ARG A 77 17.40 15.71 5.69
C ARG A 77 18.82 15.23 6.00
N ASP A 78 19.16 14.00 5.62
CA ASP A 78 20.51 13.47 5.85
C ASP A 78 21.52 14.07 4.87
N LEU A 79 21.11 14.36 3.63
CA LEU A 79 21.93 15.05 2.64
C LEU A 79 22.22 16.51 3.03
N GLU A 80 21.27 17.19 3.67
CA GLU A 80 21.43 18.58 4.13
C GLU A 80 22.38 18.74 5.34
N ARG A 81 22.77 17.64 6.00
CA ARG A 81 23.67 17.65 7.17
C ARG A 81 25.15 17.43 6.82
N VAL A 82 25.48 17.23 5.55
CA VAL A 82 26.83 17.01 5.01
C VAL A 82 27.34 18.28 4.35
#